data_AF-A0A8J8FNT3-F1
#
_entry.id   AF-A0A8J8FNT3-F1
#
_cell.length_a   1.000
_cell.length_b   1.000
_cell.length_c   1.000
_cell.angle_alpha   90.00
_cell.angle_beta   90.00
_cell.angle_gamma   90.00
#
_symmetry.space_group_name_H-M   'P 1'
#
loop_
_entity.id
_entity.type
_entity.pdbx_description
1 polymer ?
#
loop_
_entity_poly.entity_id
_entity_poly.type
_entity_poly.pdbx_seq_one_letter_code
_entity_poly.pdbx_strand_id
1 'polypeptide(L)'
;MIGSIAAIFVLVWFYHTAPGFGRNPVQWAIAGFCIYFVVSLVWTYFVNPSIKDAAMHSRDGVLMFVSRYAYIVVALASAVAFNLKVGPKKG
;
A
#
# COMPACT_ATOMS: atom_id res chain seq x y z
N MET A 1 -11.23 -8.28 2.67
CA MET A 1 -12.00 -7.16 3.24
C MET A 1 -11.08 -6.05 3.76
N ILE A 2 -10.15 -6.33 4.69
CA ILE A 2 -9.26 -5.29 5.26
C ILE A 2 -8.43 -4.55 4.21
N GLY A 3 -7.89 -5.25 3.21
CA GLY A 3 -7.13 -4.62 2.12
C GLY A 3 -7.93 -3.61 1.29
N SER A 4 -9.23 -3.87 1.09
CA SER A 4 -10.14 -2.98 0.38
C SER A 4 -10.44 -1.72 1.20
N ILE A 5 -10.62 -1.87 2.52
CA ILE A 5 -10.80 -0.74 3.45
C ILE A 5 -9.56 0.15 3.42
N ALA A 6 -8.36 -0.45 3.51
CA ALA A 6 -7.10 0.30 3.42
C ALA A 6 -6.95 1.02 2.07
N ALA A 7 -7.38 0.41 0.96
CA ALA A 7 -7.38 1.05 -0.35
C ALA A 7 -8.27 2.31 -0.39
N ILE A 8 -9.46 2.25 0.23
CA ILE A 8 -10.37 3.40 0.33
C ILE A 8 -9.72 4.51 1.17
N PHE A 9 -9.09 4.17 2.29
CA PHE A 9 -8.37 5.13 3.12
C PHE A 9 -7.24 5.83 2.34
N VAL A 10 -6.44 5.09 1.58
CA VAL A 10 -5.38 5.68 0.73
C VAL A 10 -5.97 6.61 -0.32
N LEU A 11 -7.09 6.22 -0.95
CA LEU A 11 -7.76 7.04 -1.96
C LEU A 11 -8.28 8.36 -1.38
N VAL A 12 -8.97 8.31 -0.24
CA VAL A 12 -9.47 9.49 0.48
C VAL A 12 -8.31 10.38 0.93
N TRP A 13 -7.24 9.78 1.45
CA TRP A 13 -6.07 10.53 1.88
C TRP A 13 -5.40 11.28 0.71
N PHE A 14 -5.14 10.60 -0.41
CA PHE A 14 -4.55 11.25 -1.58
C PHE A 14 -5.47 12.34 -2.13
N TYR A 15 -6.78 12.12 -2.17
CA TYR A 15 -7.74 13.16 -2.55
C TYR A 15 -7.59 14.43 -1.70
N HIS A 16 -7.49 14.29 -0.39
CA HIS A 16 -7.29 15.42 0.54
C HIS A 16 -5.89 16.04 0.47
N THR A 17 -4.86 15.31 0.05
CA THR A 17 -3.50 15.86 -0.01
C THR A 17 -3.24 16.64 -1.31
N ALA A 18 -4.01 16.38 -2.37
CA ALA A 18 -3.81 16.99 -3.68
C ALA A 18 -3.90 18.53 -3.72
N PRO A 19 -4.84 19.20 -3.02
CA PRO A 19 -4.91 20.66 -2.96
C PRO A 19 -3.63 21.27 -2.36
N GLY A 20 -3.06 20.63 -1.33
CA GLY A 20 -1.80 21.06 -0.71
C GLY A 20 -0.57 20.97 -1.63
N PHE A 21 -0.68 20.21 -2.71
CA PHE A 21 0.36 20.06 -3.73
C PHE A 21 0.04 20.78 -5.04
N GLY A 22 -1.08 21.50 -5.12
CA GLY A 22 -1.52 22.16 -6.36
C GLY A 22 -1.72 21.20 -7.52
N ARG A 23 -2.19 19.97 -7.24
CA ARG A 23 -2.53 18.92 -8.22
C ARG A 23 -4.03 18.65 -8.25
N ASN A 24 -4.50 18.07 -9.35
CA ASN A 24 -5.91 17.67 -9.48
C ASN A 24 -6.25 16.54 -8.48
N PRO A 25 -7.26 16.71 -7.60
CA PRO A 25 -7.61 15.74 -6.57
C PRO A 25 -7.96 14.35 -7.07
N VAL A 26 -8.72 14.27 -8.16
CA VAL A 26 -9.18 12.97 -8.70
C VAL A 26 -8.00 12.22 -9.31
N GLN A 27 -7.16 12.90 -10.08
CA GLN A 27 -5.98 12.29 -10.69
C GLN A 27 -4.96 11.84 -9.64
N TRP A 28 -4.79 12.61 -8.56
CA TRP A 28 -3.88 12.25 -7.47
C TRP A 28 -4.41 11.08 -6.64
N ALA A 29 -5.72 11.03 -6.36
CA ALA A 29 -6.36 9.91 -5.70
C ALA A 29 -6.18 8.59 -6.49
N ILE A 30 -6.37 8.63 -7.82
CA ILE A 30 -6.14 7.46 -8.69
C ILE A 30 -4.68 7.02 -8.65
N ALA A 31 -3.72 7.95 -8.65
CA ALA A 31 -2.30 7.61 -8.55
C ALA A 31 -1.98 6.87 -7.23
N GLY A 32 -2.50 7.35 -6.10
CA GLY A 32 -2.34 6.68 -4.80
C GLY A 32 -2.96 5.29 -4.78
N PHE A 33 -4.16 5.14 -5.35
CA PHE A 33 -4.82 3.84 -5.49
C PHE A 33 -4.01 2.87 -6.37
N CYS A 34 -3.51 3.31 -7.52
CA CYS A 34 -2.68 2.49 -8.40
C CYS A 34 -1.42 1.99 -7.69
N ILE A 35 -0.74 2.84 -6.91
CA ILE A 35 0.46 2.45 -6.17
C ILE A 35 0.13 1.40 -5.12
N TYR A 36 -0.91 1.64 -4.31
CA TYR A 36 -1.36 0.67 -3.31
C TYR A 36 -1.69 -0.67 -3.98
N PHE A 37 -2.37 -0.64 -5.12
CA PHE A 37 -2.77 -1.83 -5.86
C PHE A 37 -1.56 -2.60 -6.42
N VAL A 38 -0.62 -1.93 -7.07
CA VAL A 38 0.61 -2.55 -7.60
C VAL A 38 1.42 -3.18 -6.48
N VAL A 39 1.64 -2.47 -5.37
CA VAL A 39 2.40 -3.01 -4.23
C VAL A 39 1.67 -4.20 -3.60
N SER A 40 0.34 -4.14 -3.48
CA SER A 40 -0.47 -5.25 -3.00
C SER A 40 -0.37 -6.48 -3.92
N LEU A 41 -0.36 -6.29 -5.23
CA LEU A 41 -0.18 -7.38 -6.19
C LEU A 41 1.21 -7.99 -6.09
N VAL A 42 2.26 -7.16 -6.08
CA VAL A 42 3.65 -7.62 -5.95
C VAL A 42 3.81 -8.42 -4.67
N TRP A 43 3.29 -7.94 -3.55
CA TRP A 43 3.34 -8.68 -2.30
C TRP A 43 2.60 -10.02 -2.40
N THR A 44 1.38 -10.02 -2.93
CA THR A 44 0.54 -11.22 -3.01
C THR A 44 1.16 -12.31 -3.87
N TYR A 45 1.78 -11.95 -4.99
CA TYR A 45 2.34 -12.90 -5.95
C TYR A 45 3.79 -13.30 -5.67
N PHE A 46 4.63 -12.38 -5.18
CA PHE A 46 6.06 -12.65 -5.01
C PHE A 46 6.46 -12.89 -3.56
N VAL A 47 5.85 -12.20 -2.60
CA VAL A 47 6.30 -12.22 -1.20
C VAL A 47 5.50 -13.22 -0.37
N ASN A 48 4.17 -13.20 -0.51
CA ASN A 48 3.27 -14.03 0.26
C ASN A 48 3.51 -15.55 0.10
N PRO A 49 3.77 -16.12 -1.10
CA PRO A 49 4.06 -17.55 -1.21
C PRO A 49 5.34 -17.93 -0.46
N SER A 50 6.42 -17.16 -0.59
CA SER A 50 7.69 -17.43 0.10
C SER A 50 7.56 -17.39 1.63
N ILE A 51 6.79 -16.42 2.16
CA ILE A 51 6.53 -16.34 3.60
C ILE A 51 5.64 -17.49 4.05
N LYS A 52 4.63 -17.86 3.26
CA LYS A 52 3.72 -18.97 3.58
C LYS A 52 4.44 -20.31 3.59
N ASP A 53 5.33 -20.56 2.64
CA ASP A 53 6.14 -21.78 2.60
C ASP A 53 7.08 -21.87 3.82
N ALA A 54 7.75 -20.78 4.17
CA ALA A 54 8.57 -20.71 5.38
C ALA A 54 7.77 -20.90 6.68
N ALA A 55 6.56 -20.33 6.75
CA ALA A 55 5.65 -20.46 7.89
C ALA A 55 5.18 -21.91 8.08
N MET A 56 4.88 -22.61 6.98
CA MET A 56 4.46 -24.00 7.00
C MET A 56 5.58 -24.94 7.44
N HIS A 57 6.82 -24.68 7.03
CA HIS A 57 7.99 -25.45 7.46
C HIS A 57 8.34 -25.23 8.94
N SER A 58 8.18 -24.00 9.42
CA SER A 58 8.61 -23.63 10.78
C SER A 58 7.49 -23.75 11.84
N ARG A 59 6.24 -24.04 11.42
CA ARG A 59 5.02 -24.02 12.26
C ARG A 59 4.89 -22.74 13.11
N ASP A 60 5.37 -21.62 12.57
CA ASP A 60 5.52 -20.39 13.32
C ASP A 60 4.28 -19.49 13.13
N GLY A 61 3.55 -19.25 14.23
CA GLY A 61 2.30 -18.48 14.21
C GLY A 61 2.50 -17.00 13.88
N VAL A 62 3.69 -16.44 14.17
CA VAL A 62 4.01 -15.05 13.86
C VAL A 62 4.18 -14.86 12.36
N LEU A 63 4.85 -15.80 11.67
CA LEU A 63 5.00 -15.76 10.22
C LEU A 63 3.65 -15.88 9.49
N MET A 64 2.72 -16.68 10.01
CA MET A 64 1.35 -16.76 9.46
C MET A 64 0.59 -15.43 9.60
N PHE A 65 0.80 -14.71 10.70
CA PHE A 65 0.20 -13.38 10.89
C PHE A 65 0.83 -12.35 9.94
N VAL A 66 2.15 -12.37 9.79
CA VAL A 66 2.89 -11.52 8.86
C VAL A 66 2.45 -11.76 7.41
N SER A 67 2.30 -13.03 6.99
CA SER A 67 1.73 -13.39 5.69
C SER A 67 0.38 -12.72 5.42
N ARG A 68 -0.49 -12.63 6.44
CA ARG A 68 -1.84 -12.09 6.28
C ARG A 68 -1.92 -10.56 6.26
N TYR A 69 -1.06 -9.84 6.98
CA TYR A 69 -1.24 -8.40 7.21
C TYR A 69 -0.09 -7.51 6.74
N ALA A 70 1.11 -8.06 6.48
CA ALA A 70 2.27 -7.24 6.15
C ALA A 70 2.13 -6.47 4.83
N TYR A 71 1.35 -7.00 3.87
CA TYR A 71 1.08 -6.30 2.61
C TYR A 71 0.43 -4.93 2.83
N ILE A 72 -0.43 -4.79 3.85
CA ILE A 72 -1.13 -3.53 4.15
C ILE A 72 -0.11 -2.48 4.59
N VAL A 73 0.80 -2.86 5.49
CA VAL A 73 1.85 -1.98 6.01
C VAL A 73 2.79 -1.54 4.89
N VAL A 74 3.20 -2.49 4.04
CA VAL A 74 4.13 -2.20 2.92
C VAL A 74 3.48 -1.33 1.86
N ALA A 75 2.21 -1.60 1.52
CA ALA A 75 1.46 -0.78 0.56
C ALA A 75 1.19 0.63 1.10
N LEU A 76 0.85 0.77 2.39
CA LEU A 76 0.72 2.07 3.04
C LEU A 76 2.05 2.83 3.06
N ALA A 77 3.13 2.21 3.51
CA ALA A 77 4.45 2.83 3.55
C ALA A 77 4.90 3.31 2.16
N SER A 78 4.63 2.50 1.12
CA SER A 78 4.94 2.87 -0.26
C SER A 78 4.10 4.06 -0.74
N ALA A 79 2.81 4.07 -0.42
CA ALA A 79 1.93 5.20 -0.72
C ALA A 79 2.38 6.48 0.00
N VAL A 80 2.75 6.39 1.29
CA VAL A 80 3.32 7.51 2.06
C VAL A 80 4.59 8.03 1.40
N ALA A 81 5.54 7.13 1.10
CA ALA A 81 6.82 7.49 0.49
C ALA A 81 6.63 8.16 -0.87
N PHE A 82 5.70 7.67 -1.69
CA PHE A 82 5.35 8.31 -2.95
C PHE A 82 4.73 9.69 -2.74
N ASN A 83 3.78 9.81 -1.82
CA ASN A 83 3.13 11.09 -1.52
C ASN A 83 4.15 12.13 -1.04
N LEU A 84 5.10 11.75 -0.20
CA LEU A 84 6.15 12.64 0.30
C LEU A 84 7.20 13.00 -0.76
N LYS A 85 7.58 12.06 -1.65
CA LYS A 85 8.60 12.32 -2.69
C LYS A 85 8.05 13.07 -3.90
N VAL A 86 6.84 12.74 -4.33
CA VAL A 86 6.25 13.20 -5.60
C VAL A 86 5.17 14.27 -5.36
N GLY A 87 4.55 14.28 -4.19
CA GLY A 87 3.55 15.27 -3.80
C GLY A 87 4.07 16.70 -3.87
N PRO A 88 5.15 17.09 -3.17
CA PRO A 88 5.59 18.48 -3.14
C PRO A 88 5.86 18.98 -4.55
N LYS A 89 5.09 19.97 -4.99
CA LYS A 89 5.38 20.72 -6.21
C LYS A 89 6.64 21.51 -5.90
N LYS A 90 7.78 21.10 -6.48
CA LYS A 90 9.00 21.90 -6.46
C LYS A 90 8.64 23.24 -7.10
N GLY A 91 8.48 24.26 -6.26
CA GLY A 91 8.34 25.65 -6.68
C GLY A 91 9.60 26.11 -7.38
#